data_AF-A0A956K577-F1
#
_entry.id   AF-A0A956K577-F1
#
_cell.length_a   1.000
_cell.length_b   1.000
_cell.length_c   1.000
_cell.angle_alpha   90.00
_cell.angle_beta   90.00
_cell.angle_gamma   90.00
#
_symmetry.space_group_name_H-M   'P 1'
#
loop_
_entity.id
_entity.type
_entity.pdbx_description
1 polymer ?
#
loop_
_entity_poly.entity_id
_entity_poly.type
_entity_poly.pdbx_seq_one_letter_code
_entity_poly.pdbx_strand_id
1 'polypeptide(L)'
;AFACLSGNTLAFDALNLDVAAYLGYNIAVNLEWDPSVLPPEVAATLRDLVTTATVMLARGERSRSAIGRAVREAANRLLEAANAHRGQLELREHMGLAALANLLHQDMQLQGTEVQS
;
A
#
# COMPACT_ATOMS: atom_id res chain seq x y z
N ALA A 1 2.05 -7.53 -6.99
CA ALA A 1 0.62 -7.21 -6.91
C ALA A 1 0.47 -5.70 -6.83
N PHE A 2 -0.09 -5.10 -7.87
CA PHE A 2 -0.73 -3.78 -7.83
C PHE A 2 -2.12 -4.04 -8.41
N ALA A 3 -3.16 -3.82 -7.64
CA ALA A 3 -4.52 -3.92 -8.15
C ALA A 3 -5.30 -2.69 -7.69
N CYS A 4 -5.24 -1.64 -8.51
CA CYS A 4 -6.30 -0.63 -8.55
C CYS A 4 -7.51 -1.25 -9.25
N LEU A 5 -8.73 -0.86 -8.84
CA LEU A 5 -10.10 -1.12 -9.34
C LEU A 5 -10.41 -2.42 -10.11
N SER A 6 -9.61 -2.82 -11.11
CA SER A 6 -9.52 -4.18 -11.67
C SER A 6 -9.31 -5.28 -10.60
N GLY A 7 -8.87 -4.90 -9.39
CA GLY A 7 -8.70 -5.79 -8.25
C GLY A 7 -9.96 -6.53 -7.82
N ASN A 8 -11.17 -5.96 -7.97
CA ASN A 8 -12.37 -6.67 -7.55
C ASN A 8 -12.69 -7.87 -8.47
N THR A 9 -12.49 -7.70 -9.78
CA THR A 9 -12.64 -8.79 -10.77
C THR A 9 -11.50 -9.80 -10.65
N LEU A 10 -10.26 -9.32 -10.46
CA LEU A 10 -9.09 -10.17 -10.22
C LEU A 10 -9.16 -10.93 -8.89
N ALA A 11 -9.79 -10.39 -7.84
CA ALA A 11 -10.01 -11.08 -6.57
C ALA A 11 -10.98 -12.25 -6.72
N PHE A 12 -12.02 -12.06 -7.53
CA PHE A 12 -13.00 -13.10 -7.85
C PHE A 12 -12.36 -14.24 -8.65
N ASP A 13 -11.50 -13.91 -9.61
CA ASP A 13 -10.74 -14.89 -10.39
C ASP A 13 -9.61 -15.54 -9.59
N ALA A 14 -8.97 -14.82 -8.67
CA ALA A 14 -7.90 -15.35 -7.82
C ALA A 14 -8.35 -16.54 -6.96
N LEU A 15 -9.61 -16.51 -6.47
CA LEU A 15 -10.23 -17.66 -5.79
C LEU A 15 -10.35 -18.89 -6.69
N ASN A 16 -10.61 -18.69 -7.99
CA ASN A 16 -10.70 -19.77 -8.98
C ASN A 16 -9.33 -20.25 -9.50
N LEU A 17 -8.26 -19.51 -9.21
CA LEU A 17 -6.89 -19.78 -9.66
C LEU A 17 -6.00 -20.35 -8.55
N ASP A 18 -6.57 -20.87 -7.46
CA ASP A 18 -5.86 -21.37 -6.27
C ASP A 18 -4.86 -20.37 -5.66
N VAL A 19 -5.12 -19.08 -5.79
CA VAL A 19 -4.29 -18.05 -5.18
C VAL A 19 -4.59 -17.99 -3.69
N ALA A 20 -3.58 -18.31 -2.86
CA ALA A 20 -3.74 -18.39 -1.41
C ALA A 20 -4.16 -17.06 -0.73
N ALA A 21 -3.83 -15.91 -1.32
CA ALA A 21 -4.23 -14.59 -0.84
C ALA A 21 -4.08 -13.53 -1.94
N TYR A 22 -5.02 -12.58 -1.99
CA TYR A 22 -4.99 -11.42 -2.89
C TYR A 22 -5.02 -10.11 -2.10
N LEU A 23 -4.30 -9.11 -2.61
CA LEU A 23 -4.22 -7.74 -2.10
C LEU A 23 -4.65 -6.75 -3.19
N GLY A 24 -5.58 -5.86 -2.87
CA GLY A 24 -5.86 -4.69 -3.71
C GLY A 24 -6.57 -3.58 -2.96
N TYR A 25 -6.84 -2.49 -3.69
CA TYR A 25 -7.44 -1.27 -3.17
C TYR A 25 -8.80 -1.06 -3.83
N ASN A 26 -9.81 -0.72 -3.01
CA ASN A 26 -11.19 -0.52 -3.47
C ASN A 26 -11.36 0.77 -4.31
N ILE A 27 -10.36 1.65 -4.33
CA ILE A 27 -10.34 2.91 -5.08
C ILE A 27 -9.04 3.04 -5.89
N ALA A 28 -9.13 3.73 -7.03
CA ALA A 28 -7.94 4.15 -7.76
C ALA A 28 -7.29 5.34 -7.06
N VAL A 29 -5.99 5.26 -6.76
CA VAL A 29 -5.24 6.41 -6.28
C VAL A 29 -4.55 7.07 -7.46
N ASN A 30 -5.11 8.19 -7.91
CA ASN A 30 -4.50 9.02 -8.95
C ASN A 30 -3.54 10.01 -8.29
N LEU A 31 -2.26 9.91 -8.64
CA LEU A 31 -1.25 10.90 -8.27
C LEU A 31 -1.01 11.79 -9.49
N GLU A 32 -1.22 13.10 -9.34
CA GLU A 32 -1.01 14.09 -10.40
C GLU A 32 0.43 14.65 -10.43
N TRP A 33 1.37 13.94 -9.80
CA TRP A 33 2.77 14.32 -9.65
C TRP A 33 3.69 13.12 -9.88
N ASP A 34 4.90 13.39 -10.36
CA ASP A 34 5.89 12.35 -10.70
C ASP A 34 6.62 11.86 -9.44
N PRO A 35 6.50 10.59 -9.03
CA PRO A 35 7.23 10.07 -7.87
C PRO A 35 8.76 10.12 -8.02
N SER A 36 9.28 10.29 -9.24
CA SER A 36 10.72 10.36 -9.50
C SER A 36 11.37 11.67 -9.02
N VAL A 37 10.56 12.72 -8.82
CA VAL A 37 11.05 14.03 -8.33
C VAL A 37 11.00 14.17 -6.81
N LEU A 38 10.44 13.18 -6.11
CA LEU A 38 10.41 13.17 -4.64
C LEU A 38 11.84 13.08 -4.06
N PRO A 39 12.06 13.65 -2.87
CA PRO A 39 13.28 13.40 -2.11
C PRO A 39 13.52 11.88 -1.97
N PRO A 40 14.75 11.38 -2.15
CA PRO A 40 15.03 9.95 -2.20
C PRO A 40 14.49 9.13 -1.02
N GLU A 41 14.52 9.70 0.19
CA GLU A 41 13.97 9.08 1.40
C GLU A 41 12.44 8.96 1.36
N VAL A 42 11.76 10.01 0.88
CA VAL A 42 10.30 9.99 0.69
C VAL A 42 9.93 8.98 -0.39
N ALA A 43 10.68 8.93 -1.49
CA ALA A 43 10.48 7.93 -2.55
C ALA A 43 10.69 6.50 -2.05
N ALA A 44 11.69 6.27 -1.19
CA ALA A 44 11.97 4.97 -0.59
C ALA A 44 10.83 4.51 0.34
N THR A 45 10.35 5.39 1.22
CA THR A 45 9.23 5.10 2.14
C THR A 45 7.91 4.93 1.40
N LEU A 46 7.69 5.68 0.31
CA LEU A 46 6.55 5.49 -0.58
C LEU A 46 6.58 4.10 -1.23
N ARG A 47 7.74 3.69 -1.75
CA ARG A 47 7.93 2.34 -2.32
C ARG A 47 7.69 1.26 -1.28
N ASP A 48 8.19 1.44 -0.07
CA ASP A 48 7.99 0.51 1.04
C ASP A 48 6.49 0.34 1.34
N LEU A 49 5.75 1.45 1.50
CA LEU A 49 4.31 1.44 1.73
C LEU A 49 3.55 0.66 0.64
N VAL A 50 3.78 0.96 -0.64
CA VAL A 50 3.03 0.33 -1.74
C VAL A 50 3.42 -1.14 -1.98
N THR A 51 4.54 -1.62 -1.43
CA THR A 51 5.02 -3.00 -1.63
C THR A 51 4.92 -3.90 -0.39
N THR A 52 4.82 -3.32 0.82
CA THR A 52 4.91 -4.04 2.11
C THR A 52 4.00 -5.27 2.15
N ALA A 53 2.71 -5.10 1.89
CA ALA A 53 1.75 -6.21 1.97
C ALA A 53 2.03 -7.30 0.91
N THR A 54 2.41 -6.91 -0.31
CA THR A 54 2.79 -7.87 -1.36
C THR A 54 4.01 -8.69 -0.96
N VAL A 55 5.03 -8.03 -0.39
CA VAL A 55 6.27 -8.71 0.04
C VAL A 55 5.99 -9.68 1.18
N MET A 56 5.17 -9.30 2.16
CA MET A 56 4.78 -10.19 3.26
C MET A 56 4.00 -11.41 2.75
N LEU A 57 3.04 -11.21 1.86
CA LEU A 57 2.29 -12.30 1.24
C LEU A 57 3.20 -13.27 0.47
N ALA A 58 4.15 -12.73 -0.30
CA ALA A 58 5.14 -13.52 -1.04
C ALA A 58 6.08 -14.31 -0.13
N ARG A 59 6.32 -13.83 1.09
CA ARG A 59 7.09 -14.52 2.14
C ARG A 59 6.28 -15.55 2.93
N GLY A 60 5.00 -15.72 2.61
CA GLY A 60 4.14 -16.70 3.27
C GLY A 60 3.36 -16.16 4.47
N GLU A 61 3.41 -14.86 4.76
CA GLU A 61 2.54 -14.27 5.80
C GLU A 61 1.07 -14.43 5.37
N ARG A 62 0.22 -14.83 6.32
CA ARG A 62 -1.23 -15.04 6.11
C ARG A 62 -2.08 -14.32 7.14
N SER A 63 -1.48 -13.84 8.23
CA SER A 63 -2.15 -13.05 9.25
C SER A 63 -2.53 -11.68 8.71
N ARG A 64 -3.84 -11.46 8.55
CA ARG A 64 -4.38 -10.16 8.13
C ARG A 64 -4.00 -9.05 9.10
N SER A 65 -3.97 -9.36 10.39
CA SER A 65 -3.59 -8.39 11.42
C SER A 65 -2.10 -8.02 11.35
N ALA A 66 -1.22 -8.98 11.07
CA ALA A 66 0.21 -8.71 10.91
C ALA A 66 0.47 -7.83 9.67
N ILE A 67 -0.13 -8.16 8.53
CA ILE A 67 -0.03 -7.37 7.29
C ILE A 67 -0.60 -5.97 7.49
N GLY A 68 -1.78 -5.85 8.13
CA GLY A 68 -2.39 -4.56 8.43
C GLY A 68 -1.53 -3.67 9.32
N ARG A 69 -0.89 -4.24 10.36
CA ARG A 69 0.06 -3.50 11.20
C ARG A 69 1.27 -3.02 10.41
N ALA A 70 1.87 -3.89 9.60
CA ALA A 70 3.06 -3.53 8.81
C ALA A 70 2.77 -2.42 7.78
N VAL A 71 1.62 -2.47 7.11
CA VAL A 71 1.18 -1.40 6.19
C VAL A 71 0.96 -0.10 6.95
N ARG A 72 0.35 -0.14 8.13
CA ARG A 72 0.17 1.05 8.98
C ARG A 72 1.51 1.65 9.41
N GLU A 73 2.47 0.82 9.79
CA GLU A 73 3.82 1.26 10.14
C GLU A 73 4.53 1.89 8.94
N ALA A 74 4.41 1.30 7.75
CA ALA A 74 4.96 1.87 6.52
C ALA A 74 4.31 3.22 6.17
N ALA A 75 3.00 3.35 6.38
CA ALA A 75 2.27 4.60 6.19
C ALA A 75 2.78 5.69 7.14
N ASN A 76 2.99 5.35 8.43
CA ASN A 76 3.57 6.28 9.40
C ASN A 76 4.99 6.73 9.00
N ARG A 77 5.85 5.80 8.56
CA ARG A 77 7.21 6.14 8.08
C ARG A 77 7.18 7.11 6.90
N LEU A 78 6.25 6.93 5.96
CA LEU A 78 6.08 7.86 4.84
C LEU A 78 5.67 9.26 5.33
N LEU A 79 4.70 9.34 6.24
CA LEU A 79 4.26 10.63 6.80
C LEU A 79 5.39 11.34 7.55
N GLU A 80 6.17 10.60 8.33
CA GLU A 80 7.35 11.13 9.03
C GLU A 80 8.39 11.67 8.04
N ALA A 81 8.74 10.90 7.01
CA ALA A 81 9.69 11.32 5.98
C ALA A 81 9.20 12.56 5.21
N ALA A 82 7.92 12.60 4.84
CA ALA A 82 7.31 13.74 4.15
C ALA A 82 7.28 15.00 5.03
N ASN A 83 7.05 14.85 6.34
CA ASN A 83 7.10 15.96 7.29
C ASN A 83 8.52 16.49 7.48
N ALA A 84 9.52 15.60 7.56
CA ALA A 84 10.93 15.99 7.64
C ALA A 84 11.40 16.79 6.40
N HIS A 85 10.82 16.50 5.24
CA HIS A 85 11.14 17.16 3.96
C HIS A 85 10.11 18.21 3.53
N ARG A 86 9.29 18.74 4.45
CA ARG A 86 8.18 19.66 4.11
C ARG A 86 8.61 20.90 3.31
N GLY A 87 9.85 21.39 3.48
CA GLY A 87 10.39 22.52 2.71
C GLY A 87 10.84 22.19 1.29
N GLN A 88 10.87 20.91 0.91
CA GLN A 88 11.28 20.41 -0.40
C GLN A 88 10.11 19.82 -1.19
N LEU A 89 8.95 19.64 -0.55
CA LEU A 89 7.74 19.13 -1.16
C LEU A 89 6.78 20.27 -1.44
N GLU A 90 6.15 20.24 -2.61
CA GLU A 90 5.01 21.10 -2.86
C GLU A 90 3.81 20.69 -1.99
N LEU A 91 2.93 21.64 -1.69
CA LEU A 91 1.74 21.37 -0.86
C LEU A 91 0.89 20.22 -1.43
N ARG A 92 0.76 20.14 -2.76
CA ARG A 92 0.01 19.07 -3.44
C ARG A 92 0.63 17.69 -3.25
N GLU A 93 1.96 17.60 -3.24
CA GLU A 93 2.68 16.34 -3.03
C GLU A 93 2.49 15.89 -1.58
N HIS A 94 2.63 16.82 -0.64
CA HIS A 94 2.43 16.54 0.78
C HIS A 94 1.00 16.06 1.06
N MET A 95 -0.01 16.74 0.51
CA MET A 95 -1.42 16.31 0.63
C MET A 95 -1.67 14.97 -0.07
N GLY A 96 -1.09 14.74 -1.25
CA GLY A 96 -1.20 13.49 -1.99
C GLY A 96 -0.59 12.31 -1.24
N LEU A 97 0.59 12.48 -0.66
CA LEU A 97 1.26 11.47 0.17
C LEU A 97 0.46 11.17 1.44
N ALA A 98 -0.09 12.20 2.09
CA ALA A 98 -0.92 12.02 3.27
C ALA A 98 -2.24 11.30 2.96
N ALA A 99 -2.89 11.65 1.85
CA ALA A 99 -4.06 10.95 1.35
C ALA A 99 -3.73 9.49 1.04
N LEU A 100 -2.66 9.23 0.28
CA LEU A 100 -2.21 7.89 -0.06
C LEU A 100 -1.92 7.04 1.19
N ALA A 101 -1.20 7.57 2.17
CA ALA A 101 -0.91 6.87 3.42
C ALA A 101 -2.18 6.41 4.16
N ASN A 102 -3.20 7.27 4.19
CA ASN A 102 -4.48 6.96 4.81
C ASN A 102 -5.30 5.96 3.97
N LEU A 103 -5.43 6.20 2.66
CA LEU A 103 -6.20 5.35 1.76
C LEU A 103 -5.62 3.93 1.69
N LEU A 104 -4.30 3.78 1.49
CA LEU A 104 -3.68 2.46 1.41
C LEU A 104 -3.79 1.68 2.72
N HIS A 105 -3.90 2.36 3.86
CA HIS A 105 -4.14 1.71 5.14
C HIS A 105 -5.62 1.32 5.34
N GLN A 106 -6.55 2.23 5.04
CA GLN A 106 -7.98 2.08 5.34
C GLN A 106 -8.71 1.22 4.32
N ASP A 107 -8.32 1.31 3.05
CA ASP A 107 -9.02 0.70 1.92
C ASP A 107 -8.36 -0.58 1.40
N MET A 108 -7.34 -1.07 2.12
CA MET A 108 -6.71 -2.34 1.82
C MET A 108 -7.70 -3.49 2.05
N GLN A 109 -7.99 -4.21 0.97
CA GLN A 109 -8.74 -5.47 1.06
C GLN A 109 -7.78 -6.64 0.97
N LEU A 110 -7.81 -7.48 2.01
CA LEU A 110 -7.08 -8.72 2.07
C LEU A 110 -8.08 -9.88 2.14
N GLN A 111 -8.23 -10.59 1.02
CA GLN A 111 -9.08 -11.78 0.93
C GLN A 111 -8.22 -13.04 0.83
N GLY A 112 -8.61 -14.08 1.55
CA GLY A 112 -7.89 -15.35 1.65
C GLY A 112 -8.31 -16.13 2.89
N THR A 113 -8.03 -17.43 2.90
CA THR A 113 -8.33 -18.33 4.02
C THR A 113 -7.37 -18.04 5.17
N GLU A 114 -7.90 -17.79 6.36
CA GLU A 114 -7.07 -17.66 7.56
C GLU A 114 -6.43 -19.02 7.85
N VAL A 115 -5.10 -19.08 7.80
CA VAL A 115 -4.35 -20.28 8.19
C VAL A 115 -4.16 -20.20 9.69
N GLN A 116 -4.94 -20.98 10.44
CA GLN A 116 -4.71 -21.14 11.89
C GLN A 116 -3.36 -21.84 12.07
N SER A 117 -2.42 -21.12 12.69
CA SER A 117 -1.12 -21.64 13.15
C SER A 117 -1.29 -22.48 14.41
#